data_AF-A0A369LRC1-F1
#
_entry.id   AF-A0A369LRC1-F1
#
_cell.length_a   1.000
_cell.length_b   1.000
_cell.length_c   1.000
_cell.angle_alpha   90.00
_cell.angle_beta   90.00
_cell.angle_gamma   90.00
#
_symmetry.space_group_name_H-M   'P 1'
#
loop_
_entity.id
_entity.type
_entity.pdbx_description
1 polymer ?
#
loop_
_entity_poly.entity_id
_entity_poly.type
_entity_poly.pdbx_seq_one_letter_code
_entity_poly.pdbx_strand_id
1 'polypeptide(L)'
;MGTLCILFAVPVFVAGAAFLRGSALSRSRAWRAVPESEKARVNLRRVNRNLGCIVMLCGAVLLACGLVPGLREAALGPLMALWSVAACADAVFISKSKRYVNTAALAR
;
A
#
# COMPACT_ATOMS: atom_id res chain seq x y z
N MET A 1 -8.10 14.52 -19.14
CA MET A 1 -8.36 14.01 -17.77
C MET A 1 -8.27 12.49 -17.66
N GLY A 2 -8.95 11.69 -18.49
CA GLY A 2 -8.82 10.22 -18.45
C GLY A 2 -7.41 9.67 -18.71
N THR A 3 -6.68 10.28 -19.66
CA THR A 3 -5.27 9.91 -19.95
C THR A 3 -4.35 10.09 -18.75
N LEU A 4 -4.58 11.12 -17.93
CA LEU A 4 -3.82 11.34 -16.71
C LEU A 4 -4.11 10.25 -15.68
N CYS A 5 -5.38 9.86 -15.51
CA CYS A 5 -5.74 8.75 -14.61
C CYS A 5 -5.00 7.46 -15.00
N ILE A 6 -4.94 7.12 -16.30
CA ILE A 6 -4.22 5.94 -16.79
C ILE A 6 -2.71 6.09 -16.57
N LEU A 7 -2.15 7.25 -16.92
CA LEU A 7 -0.72 7.54 -16.80
C LEU A 7 -0.24 7.45 -15.35
N PHE A 8 -1.05 7.87 -14.37
CA PHE A 8 -0.75 7.70 -12.95
C PHE A 8 -1.10 6.31 -12.42
N ALA A 9 -2.17 5.67 -12.91
CA ALA A 9 -2.60 4.35 -12.49
C ALA A 9 -1.54 3.28 -12.73
N VAL A 10 -0.90 3.28 -13.91
CA VAL A 10 0.05 2.24 -14.30
C VAL A 10 1.27 2.20 -13.36
N PRO A 11 2.00 3.30 -13.10
CA PRO A 11 3.11 3.30 -12.14
C PRO A 11 2.67 2.93 -10.72
N VAL A 12 1.52 3.45 -10.25
CA VAL A 12 1.00 3.17 -8.91
C VAL A 12 0.68 1.69 -8.75
N PHE A 13 0.02 1.08 -9.74
CA PHE A 13 -0.31 -0.33 -9.74
C PHE A 13 0.96 -1.22 -9.78
N VAL A 14 1.93 -0.88 -10.63
CA VAL A 14 3.22 -1.59 -10.72
C VAL A 14 4.00 -1.47 -9.40
N ALA A 15 4.04 -0.29 -8.79
CA ALA A 15 4.65 -0.09 -7.48
C ALA A 15 3.97 -0.97 -6.43
N GLY A 16 2.64 -0.96 -6.36
CA GLY A 16 1.87 -1.81 -5.46
C GLY A 16 2.17 -3.31 -5.65
N ALA A 17 2.32 -3.77 -6.89
CA ALA A 17 2.71 -5.14 -7.20
C ALA A 17 4.13 -5.48 -6.69
N ALA A 18 5.06 -4.52 -6.72
CA ALA A 18 6.40 -4.68 -6.14
C ALA A 18 6.36 -4.77 -4.60
N PHE A 19 5.47 -4.01 -3.95
CA PHE A 19 5.18 -4.14 -2.52
C PHE A 19 4.54 -5.51 -2.20
N LEU A 20 3.62 -6.01 -3.01
CA LEU A 20 3.04 -7.34 -2.81
C LEU A 20 4.05 -8.49 -2.88
N ARG A 21 5.10 -8.34 -3.70
CA ARG A 21 6.21 -9.31 -3.79
C ARG A 21 7.14 -9.34 -2.57
N GLY A 22 7.04 -8.39 -1.64
CA GLY A 22 7.83 -8.43 -0.40
C GLY A 22 9.19 -7.71 -0.45
N SER A 23 9.59 -7.13 -1.59
CA SER A 23 10.95 -6.59 -1.79
C SER A 23 11.07 -5.06 -1.79
N ALA A 24 9.96 -4.33 -1.74
CA ALA A 24 9.96 -2.88 -1.87
C ALA A 24 10.38 -2.17 -0.57
N LEU A 25 9.73 -2.48 0.56
CA LEU A 25 10.02 -1.82 1.84
C LEU A 25 11.44 -2.13 2.34
N SER A 26 11.96 -3.34 2.10
CA SER A 26 13.35 -3.70 2.44
C SER A 26 14.41 -2.90 1.69
N ARG A 27 14.12 -2.44 0.47
CA ARG A 27 15.01 -1.58 -0.33
C ARG A 27 14.93 -0.11 0.07
N SER A 28 13.88 0.29 0.79
CA SER A 28 13.70 1.67 1.22
C SER A 28 14.84 2.12 2.15
N ARG A 29 15.31 3.35 1.98
CA ARG A 29 16.33 3.93 2.87
C ARG A 29 15.80 4.05 4.30
N ALA A 30 14.52 4.42 4.44
CA ALA A 30 13.84 4.55 5.72
C ALA A 30 13.86 3.24 6.52
N TRP A 31 13.49 2.11 5.91
CA TRP A 31 13.53 0.81 6.60
C TRP A 31 14.96 0.39 6.94
N ARG A 32 15.93 0.66 6.05
CA ARG A 32 17.34 0.33 6.31
C ARG A 32 17.91 1.07 7.52
N ALA A 33 17.46 2.29 7.78
CA ALA A 33 17.88 3.09 8.93
C ALA A 33 17.29 2.64 10.28
N VAL A 34 16.25 1.79 10.29
CA VAL A 34 15.66 1.26 11.53
C VAL A 34 16.65 0.30 12.22
N PRO A 35 16.81 0.35 13.56
CA PRO A 35 17.67 -0.57 14.30
C PRO A 35 17.27 -2.04 14.10
N GLU A 36 18.25 -2.96 14.09
CA GLU A 36 17.99 -4.39 13.90
C GLU A 36 17.11 -5.00 15.02
N SER A 37 17.20 -4.48 16.24
CA SER A 37 16.34 -4.87 17.37
C SER A 37 14.85 -4.59 17.14
N GLU A 38 14.54 -3.53 16.40
CA GLU A 38 13.17 -3.16 16.01
C GLU A 38 12.73 -3.91 14.74
N LYS A 39 13.62 -4.05 13.76
CA LYS A 39 13.36 -4.85 12.54
C LYS A 39 13.01 -6.29 12.88
N ALA A 40 13.71 -6.89 13.85
CA ALA A 40 13.47 -8.27 14.29
C ALA A 40 12.04 -8.48 14.83
N ARG A 41 11.44 -7.44 15.42
CA ARG A 41 10.08 -7.47 15.99
C ARG A 41 8.98 -7.37 14.95
N VAL A 42 9.29 -6.99 13.71
CA VAL A 42 8.30 -6.74 12.66
C VAL A 42 8.43 -7.77 11.54
N ASN A 43 7.30 -8.39 11.19
CA ASN A 43 7.19 -9.24 10.01
C ASN A 43 7.07 -8.38 8.76
N LEU A 44 8.22 -7.97 8.23
CA LEU A 44 8.33 -7.08 7.07
C LEU A 44 7.53 -7.58 5.85
N ARG A 45 7.48 -8.90 5.62
CA ARG A 45 6.75 -9.49 4.50
C ARG A 45 5.24 -9.24 4.59
N ARG A 46 4.66 -9.33 5.80
CA ARG A 46 3.23 -9.05 6.01
C ARG A 46 2.92 -7.57 5.82
N VAL A 47 3.77 -6.68 6.35
CA VAL A 47 3.61 -5.23 6.18
C VAL A 47 3.70 -4.86 4.69
N ASN A 48 4.71 -5.36 3.98
CA ASN A 48 4.93 -5.06 2.57
C ASN A 48 3.77 -5.55 1.69
N ARG A 49 3.23 -6.74 1.96
CA ARG A 49 2.04 -7.26 1.25
C ARG A 49 0.81 -6.39 1.45
N ASN A 50 0.55 -5.98 2.69
CA ASN A 50 -0.61 -5.16 3.02
C ASN A 50 -0.53 -3.78 2.35
N LEU A 51 0.63 -3.13 2.45
CA LEU A 51 0.91 -1.87 1.78
C LEU A 51 0.76 -2.01 0.25
N GLY A 52 1.23 -3.12 -0.31
CA GLY A 52 1.05 -3.44 -1.72
C GLY A 52 -0.41 -3.55 -2.15
N CYS A 53 -1.25 -4.18 -1.34
CA CYS A 53 -2.69 -4.26 -1.59
C CYS A 53 -3.34 -2.87 -1.62
N ILE A 54 -3.07 -2.02 -0.62
CA ILE A 54 -3.63 -0.66 -0.55
C ILE A 54 -3.17 0.20 -1.74
N VAL A 55 -1.89 0.12 -2.11
CA VAL A 55 -1.35 0.87 -3.25
C VAL A 55 -1.89 0.33 -4.59
N MET A 56 -2.00 -0.99 -4.77
CA MET A 56 -2.62 -1.57 -5.96
C MET A 56 -4.10 -1.19 -6.08
N LEU A 57 -4.83 -1.14 -4.97
CA LEU A 57 -6.24 -0.70 -4.95
C LEU A 57 -6.37 0.74 -5.48
N CYS A 58 -5.45 1.63 -5.11
CA CYS A 58 -5.38 2.99 -5.65
C CYS A 58 -5.21 2.98 -7.17
N GLY A 59 -4.21 2.23 -7.64
CA GLY A 59 -3.93 2.10 -9.06
C GLY A 59 -5.12 1.52 -9.83
N ALA A 60 -5.81 0.52 -9.28
CA ALA A 60 -6.99 -0.08 -9.89
C ALA A 60 -8.17 0.89 -10.00
N VAL A 61 -8.43 1.68 -8.94
CA VAL A 61 -9.46 2.74 -8.95
C VAL A 61 -9.16 3.78 -10.03
N LEU A 62 -7.92 4.26 -10.09
CA LEU A 62 -7.49 5.22 -11.10
C LEU A 62 -7.58 4.64 -12.52
N LEU A 63 -7.25 3.36 -12.71
CA LEU A 63 -7.37 2.68 -13.99
C LEU A 63 -8.84 2.57 -14.43
N ALA A 64 -9.72 2.15 -13.53
CA ALA A 64 -11.15 2.03 -13.80
C ALA A 64 -11.78 3.38 -14.17
N CYS A 65 -11.47 4.44 -13.43
CA CYS A 65 -11.89 5.81 -13.77
C CYS A 65 -11.22 6.34 -15.05
N GLY A 66 -10.02 5.88 -15.38
CA GLY A 66 -9.34 6.21 -16.64
C GLY A 66 -10.04 5.61 -17.85
N LEU A 67 -10.48 4.36 -17.74
CA LEU A 67 -11.11 3.57 -18.80
C LEU A 67 -12.61 3.85 -18.95
N VAL A 68 -13.30 4.24 -17.88
CA VAL A 68 -14.75 4.46 -17.87
C VAL A 68 -15.06 5.93 -17.52
N PRO A 69 -15.34 6.80 -18.52
CA PRO A 69 -15.60 8.22 -18.31
C PRO A 69 -16.76 8.51 -17.35
N GLY A 70 -17.86 7.75 -17.45
CA GLY A 70 -19.03 7.92 -16.56
C GLY A 70 -18.72 7.62 -15.09
N LEU A 71 -17.86 6.62 -14.82
CA LEU A 71 -17.40 6.31 -13.47
C LEU A 71 -16.51 7.44 -12.93
N ARG A 72 -15.65 8.01 -13.77
CA ARG A 72 -14.78 9.12 -13.38
C ARG A 72 -15.56 10.33 -12.91
N GLU A 73 -16.55 10.74 -13.69
CA GLU A 73 -17.33 11.96 -13.43
C GLU A 73 -18.23 11.79 -12.21
N ALA A 74 -18.78 10.60 -12.00
CA ALA A 74 -19.67 10.33 -10.87
C ALA A 74 -18.92 10.00 -9.57
N ALA A 75 -17.79 9.29 -9.63
CA ALA A 75 -17.26 8.55 -8.48
C ALA A 75 -15.76 8.74 -8.20
N LEU A 76 -14.97 9.40 -9.04
CA LEU A 76 -13.52 9.52 -8.80
C LEU A 76 -13.22 10.22 -7.46
N GLY A 77 -13.84 11.37 -7.19
CA GLY A 77 -13.66 12.10 -5.94
C GLY A 77 -14.02 11.27 -4.70
N PRO A 78 -15.25 10.73 -4.61
CA PRO A 78 -15.66 9.86 -3.51
C PRO A 78 -14.78 8.62 -3.33
N LEU A 79 -14.39 7.94 -4.43
CA LEU A 79 -13.53 6.76 -4.36
C LEU A 79 -12.13 7.09 -3.84
N MET A 80 -11.55 8.21 -4.26
CA MET A 80 -10.24 8.65 -3.76
C MET A 80 -10.31 9.07 -2.29
N ALA A 81 -11.41 9.71 -1.86
CA ALA A 81 -11.64 10.03 -0.45
C ALA A 81 -11.77 8.76 0.40
N LEU A 82 -12.58 7.80 -0.02
CA LEU A 82 -12.75 6.52 0.66
C LEU A 82 -11.43 5.73 0.72
N TRP A 83 -10.69 5.69 -0.38
CA TRP A 83 -9.37 5.06 -0.42
C TRP A 83 -8.39 5.74 0.55
N SER A 84 -8.40 7.08 0.63
CA SER A 84 -7.53 7.83 1.54
C SER A 84 -7.83 7.50 3.01
N VAL A 85 -9.11 7.45 3.37
CA VAL A 85 -9.54 7.04 4.72
C VAL A 85 -9.11 5.60 5.01
N ALA A 86 -9.30 4.69 4.06
CA ALA A 86 -8.88 3.29 4.20
C ALA A 86 -7.35 3.16 4.35
N ALA A 87 -6.56 3.94 3.61
CA ALA A 87 -5.10 3.95 3.71
C ALA A 87 -4.62 4.49 5.06
N CYS A 88 -5.25 5.54 5.59
CA CYS A 88 -4.96 6.05 6.92
C CYS A 88 -5.32 5.02 8.01
N ALA A 89 -6.50 4.40 7.90
CA ALA A 89 -6.92 3.33 8.81
C ALA A 89 -5.94 2.15 8.78
N ASP A 90 -5.48 1.75 7.59
CA ASP A 90 -4.49 0.69 7.41
C ASP A 90 -3.15 1.03 8.07
N ALA A 91 -2.66 2.26 7.91
CA ALA A 91 -1.42 2.72 8.55
C ALA A 91 -1.52 2.70 10.09
N VAL A 92 -2.66 3.15 10.64
CA VAL A 92 -2.93 3.08 12.09
C VAL A 92 -3.02 1.64 12.56
N PHE A 93 -3.67 0.77 11.77
CA PHE A 93 -3.81 -0.65 12.09
C PHE A 93 -2.45 -1.36 12.08
N ILE A 94 -1.58 -1.09 11.09
CA ILE A 94 -0.21 -1.63 11.06
C ILE A 94 0.56 -1.23 12.33
N SER A 95 0.41 0.03 12.76
CA SER A 95 1.15 0.57 13.90
C SER A 95 0.66 0.02 15.26
N LYS A 96 -0.64 -0.26 15.40
CA LYS A 96 -1.24 -0.70 16.68
C LYS A 96 -1.46 -2.21 16.79
N SER A 97 -1.48 -2.93 15.66
CA SER A 97 -1.85 -4.34 15.63
C SER A 97 -0.66 -5.27 15.91
N LYS A 98 -0.89 -6.29 16.74
CA LYS A 98 0.07 -7.39 16.93
C LYS A 98 0.22 -8.30 15.69
N ARG A 99 -0.62 -8.13 14.65
CA ARG A 99 -0.64 -8.98 13.45
C ARG A 99 0.67 -8.95 12.64
N TYR A 100 1.40 -7.85 12.75
CA TYR A 100 2.69 -7.63 12.08
C TYR A 100 3.88 -7.87 13.00
N VAL A 101 3.64 -8.31 14.25
CA VAL A 101 4.71 -8.70 15.16
C VAL A 101 5.28 -10.04 14.69
N ASN A 102 6.60 -10.14 14.71
CA ASN A 102 7.32 -11.36 14.41
C ASN A 102 7.31 -12.28 15.64
N THR A 103 6.32 -13.16 15.72
CA THR A 103 6.19 -14.13 16.82
C THR A 103 7.39 -15.07 16.96
N ALA A 104 8.14 -15.32 15.89
CA ALA A 104 9.37 -16.12 15.95
C ALA A 104 10.52 -15.43 16.70
N ALA A 105 10.50 -14.10 16.82
CA ALA A 105 11.49 -13.33 17.57
C ALA A 105 11.14 -13.18 19.06
N LEU A 106 9.89 -13.48 19.45
CA LEU A 106 9.41 -13.45 20.85
C LEU A 106 9.56 -14.80 21.58
N ALA A 107 9.87 -15.87 20.83
CA ALA A 107 10.05 -17.22 21.36
C ALA A 107 11.51 -17.58 21.66
N ARG A 108 12.43 -16.60 21.56
CA ARG A 108 13.84 -16.68 21.98
C ARG A 108 14.07 -15.70 23.11
#